data_AF-A0A835NEM1-F1
#
_entry.id   AF-A0A835NEM1-F1
#
_cell.length_a   1.000
_cell.length_b   1.000
_cell.length_c   1.000
_cell.angle_alpha   90.00
_cell.angle_beta   90.00
_cell.angle_gamma   90.00
#
_symmetry.space_group_name_H-M   'P 1'
#
loop_
_entity.id
_entity.type
_entity.pdbx_description
1 polymer ?
#
loop_
_entity_poly.entity_id
_entity_poly.type
_entity_poly.pdbx_seq_one_letter_code
_entity_poly.pdbx_strand_id
1 'polypeptide(L)'
;MKDNNLVRHLDACETMGNATAICSDKTGTLTMNRMTVVQAFVGDTHFRQIPDPEAILPKILDLIVHGVAINSAYTSKILVRRGARAAWFVLLGAGTGLV
;
A
#
# COMPACT_ATOMS: atom_id res chain seq x y z
N MET A 1 7.37 30.50 2.37
CA MET A 1 7.48 29.24 1.60
C MET A 1 7.33 28.05 2.54
N LYS A 2 6.08 27.69 2.87
CA LYS A 2 5.76 26.50 3.69
C LYS A 2 5.04 25.41 2.88
N ASP A 3 4.75 25.68 1.61
CA ASP A 3 3.71 24.98 0.85
C ASP A 3 4.23 23.80 0.02
N ASN A 4 5.40 23.23 0.35
CA ASN A 4 6.04 22.10 -0.35
C ASN A 4 6.09 22.24 -1.89
N ASN A 5 6.09 23.48 -2.38
CA ASN A 5 6.09 23.80 -3.80
C ASN A 5 7.40 24.49 -4.16
N LEU A 6 8.18 23.85 -5.03
CA LEU A 6 9.43 24.39 -5.56
C LEU A 6 9.26 24.69 -7.06
N VAL A 7 9.19 25.97 -7.40
CA VAL A 7 9.12 26.43 -8.78
C VAL A 7 10.52 26.46 -9.39
N ARG A 8 10.73 25.66 -10.45
CA ARG A 8 12.03 25.59 -11.17
C ARG A 8 12.11 26.57 -12.35
N HIS A 9 10.98 26.86 -12.98
CA HIS A 9 10.86 27.80 -14.10
C HIS A 9 9.68 28.75 -13.83
N LEU A 10 9.89 30.06 -13.96
CA LEU A 10 8.91 31.08 -13.55
C LEU A 10 7.70 31.18 -14.51
N ASP A 11 7.88 30.80 -15.77
CA ASP A 11 6.84 30.69 -16.81
C ASP A 11 5.79 29.59 -16.52
N ALA A 12 6.17 28.58 -15.74
CA ALA A 12 5.26 27.52 -15.31
C ALA A 12 4.11 28.05 -14.43
N CYS A 13 4.34 29.12 -13.67
CA CYS A 13 3.31 29.74 -12.82
C CYS A 13 2.16 30.34 -13.65
N GLU A 14 2.49 30.99 -14.77
CA GLU A 14 1.50 31.56 -15.68
C GLU A 14 0.76 30.45 -16.44
N THR A 15 1.49 29.46 -16.95
CA THR A 15 0.92 28.31 -17.68
C THR A 15 -0.05 27.51 -16.81
N MET A 16 0.30 27.26 -15.54
CA MET A 16 -0.57 26.53 -14.60
C MET A 16 -1.85 27.31 -14.27
N GLY A 17 -1.79 28.65 -14.27
CA GLY A 17 -2.96 29.50 -14.03
C GLY A 17 -4.09 29.35 -15.06
N ASN A 18 -3.78 28.87 -16.27
CA ASN A 18 -4.74 28.64 -17.35
C ASN A 18 -4.96 27.14 -17.67
N ALA A 19 -4.48 26.23 -16.82
CA ALA A 19 -4.65 24.80 -17.05
C ALA A 19 -6.12 24.36 -16.86
N THR A 20 -6.68 23.65 -17.84
CA THR A 20 -8.08 23.14 -17.80
C THR A 20 -8.16 21.65 -17.48
N ALA A 21 -7.05 20.91 -17.56
CA ALA A 21 -6.96 19.49 -17.21
C ALA A 21 -5.61 19.18 -16.56
N ILE A 22 -5.63 18.30 -15.56
CA ILE A 22 -4.43 17.78 -14.89
C ILE A 22 -4.39 16.27 -15.13
N CYS A 23 -3.37 15.81 -15.86
CA CYS A 23 -3.10 14.38 -16.01
C CYS A 23 -2.26 13.93 -14.82
N SER A 24 -2.90 13.38 -13.79
CA SER A 24 -2.22 12.90 -12.59
C SER A 24 -1.97 11.39 -12.66
N ASP A 25 -0.76 10.99 -12.29
CA ASP A 25 -0.44 9.59 -12.05
C ASP A 25 -1.11 9.10 -10.76
N LYS A 26 -1.45 7.81 -10.70
CA LYS A 26 -2.09 7.25 -9.50
C LYS A 26 -1.07 6.92 -8.40
N THR A 27 -0.03 6.18 -8.77
CA THR A 27 0.94 5.64 -7.82
C THR A 27 1.96 6.71 -7.45
N GLY A 28 2.06 7.04 -6.15
CA GLY A 28 3.02 8.05 -5.68
C GLY A 28 2.55 9.51 -5.78
N THR A 29 1.43 9.78 -6.45
CA THR A 29 0.81 11.12 -6.51
C THR A 29 -0.56 11.14 -5.84
N LEU A 30 -1.53 10.35 -6.32
CA LEU A 30 -2.85 10.27 -5.67
C LEU A 30 -2.84 9.34 -4.45
N THR A 31 -2.01 8.29 -4.49
CA THR A 31 -1.88 7.34 -3.38
C THR A 31 -0.71 7.73 -2.47
N MET A 32 -0.84 7.42 -1.16
CA MET A 32 0.24 7.65 -0.18
C MET A 32 1.50 6.78 -0.41
N ASN A 33 1.52 5.97 -1.48
CA ASN A 33 2.54 4.97 -1.76
C ASN A 33 2.86 4.07 -0.54
N ARG A 34 1.83 3.80 0.27
CA ARG A 34 1.87 2.94 1.45
C ARG A 34 0.79 1.88 1.31
N MET A 35 1.18 0.75 0.75
CA MET A 35 0.28 -0.38 0.52
C MET A 35 -0.03 -1.09 1.83
N THR A 36 -1.30 -1.38 2.07
CA THR A 36 -1.78 -2.17 3.21
C THR A 36 -2.69 -3.29 2.71
N VAL A 37 -2.61 -4.45 3.34
CA VAL A 37 -3.54 -5.55 3.06
C VAL A 37 -4.84 -5.29 3.80
N VAL A 38 -5.95 -5.27 3.06
CA VAL A 38 -7.28 -4.95 3.59
C VAL A 38 -8.18 -6.19 3.61
N GLN A 39 -7.97 -7.11 2.68
CA GLN A 39 -8.74 -8.33 2.49
C GLN A 39 -7.80 -9.45 2.03
N ALA A 40 -8.17 -10.69 2.29
CA ALA A 40 -7.41 -11.86 1.87
C ALA A 40 -8.34 -12.93 1.29
N PHE A 41 -7.89 -13.64 0.26
CA PHE A 41 -8.59 -14.81 -0.26
C PHE A 41 -7.67 -16.03 -0.12
N VAL A 42 -8.03 -16.95 0.77
CA VAL A 42 -7.17 -18.08 1.14
C VAL A 42 -8.03 -19.33 1.29
N GLY A 43 -7.65 -20.43 0.62
CA GLY A 43 -8.36 -21.71 0.71
C GLY A 43 -9.85 -21.59 0.38
N ASP A 44 -10.17 -20.99 -0.77
CA ASP A 44 -11.53 -20.71 -1.26
C ASP A 44 -12.42 -19.86 -0.31
N THR A 45 -11.80 -19.22 0.69
CA THR A 45 -12.50 -18.38 1.66
C THR A 45 -12.06 -16.93 1.51
N HIS A 46 -13.05 -16.04 1.39
CA HIS A 46 -12.83 -14.59 1.31
C HIS A 46 -12.93 -13.92 2.68
N PHE A 47 -11.80 -13.40 3.15
CA PHE A 47 -11.66 -12.70 4.41
C PHE A 47 -11.73 -11.18 4.17
N ARG A 48 -12.81 -10.54 4.64
CA ARG A 48 -12.98 -9.08 4.61
C ARG A 48 -12.10 -8.31 5.61
N GLN A 49 -11.57 -9.02 6.60
CA GLN A 49 -10.63 -8.52 7.59
C GLN A 49 -9.50 -9.54 7.71
N ILE A 50 -8.31 -9.12 8.14
CA ILE A 50 -7.18 -10.04 8.27
C ILE A 50 -7.53 -11.11 9.32
N PRO A 51 -7.55 -12.39 8.95
CA PRO A 51 -7.86 -13.47 9.88
C PRO A 51 -6.74 -13.66 10.90
N ASP A 52 -7.10 -14.12 12.10
CA ASP A 52 -6.12 -14.58 13.08
C ASP A 52 -5.36 -15.82 12.53
N PRO A 53 -4.08 -16.02 12.87
CA PRO A 53 -3.26 -17.11 12.31
C PRO A 53 -3.86 -18.52 12.50
N GLU A 54 -4.66 -18.69 13.56
CA GLU A 54 -5.36 -19.93 13.91
C GLU A 54 -6.48 -20.29 12.93
N ALA A 55 -7.03 -19.29 12.22
CA ALA A 55 -8.09 -19.50 11.23
C ALA A 55 -7.56 -19.96 9.87
N ILE A 56 -6.24 -19.97 9.67
CA ILE A 56 -5.58 -20.41 8.44
C ILE A 56 -4.95 -21.78 8.66
N LEU A 57 -5.06 -22.67 7.67
CA LEU A 57 -4.40 -23.97 7.71
C LEU A 57 -2.88 -23.79 7.91
N PRO A 58 -2.23 -24.50 8.86
CA PRO A 58 -0.84 -24.26 9.23
C PRO A 58 0.14 -24.40 8.05
N LYS A 59 -0.13 -25.31 7.11
CA LYS A 59 0.67 -25.44 5.88
C LYS A 59 0.66 -24.18 5.01
N ILE A 60 -0.47 -23.49 4.94
CA ILE A 60 -0.60 -22.26 4.14
C ILE A 60 0.11 -21.11 4.87
N LEU A 61 -0.01 -21.05 6.20
CA LEU A 61 0.69 -20.08 7.01
C LEU A 61 2.22 -20.17 6.81
N ASP A 62 2.78 -21.38 6.81
CA ASP A 62 4.20 -21.62 6.59
C ASP A 62 4.68 -21.11 5.21
N LEU A 63 3.86 -21.32 4.17
CA LEU A 63 4.15 -20.83 2.82
C LEU A 63 4.11 -19.29 2.75
N ILE A 64 3.15 -18.66 3.41
CA ILE A 64 3.06 -17.20 3.49
C ILE A 64 4.30 -16.64 4.21
N VAL A 65 4.67 -17.22 5.35
CA VAL A 65 5.85 -16.78 6.12
C VAL A 65 7.12 -16.91 5.29
N HIS A 66 7.32 -18.03 4.59
CA HIS A 66 8.47 -18.20 3.69
C HIS A 66 8.47 -17.19 2.54
N GLY A 67 7.32 -16.98 1.90
CA GLY A 67 7.19 -15.99 0.83
C GLY A 67 7.52 -14.57 1.31
N VAL A 68 7.06 -14.19 2.49
CA VAL A 68 7.37 -12.90 3.11
C VAL A 68 8.86 -12.78 3.42
N ALA A 69 9.47 -13.83 3.98
CA ALA A 69 10.89 -13.84 4.30
C ALA A 69 11.76 -13.69 3.03
N ILE A 70 11.39 -14.32 1.92
CA ILE A 70 12.12 -14.23 0.64
C ILE A 70 11.97 -12.83 -0.01
N ASN A 71 10.79 -12.22 0.10
CA ASN A 71 10.50 -10.93 -0.53
C ASN A 71 10.88 -9.72 0.35
N SER A 72 11.36 -9.95 1.57
CA SER A 72 11.78 -8.89 2.48
C SER A 72 13.28 -8.61 2.34
N ALA A 73 13.64 -7.37 2.00
CA ALA A 73 15.02 -6.91 2.04
C ALA A 73 15.41 -6.39 3.43
N TYR A 74 16.72 -6.26 3.71
CA TYR A 74 17.21 -5.68 4.97
C TYR A 74 16.79 -4.21 5.17
N THR A 75 16.38 -3.51 4.10
CA THR A 75 15.84 -2.15 4.15
C THR A 75 14.36 -2.11 4.54
N SER A 76 13.69 -3.27 4.61
CA SER A 76 12.29 -3.36 5.01
C SER A 76 12.12 -2.92 6.46
N LYS A 77 11.54 -1.74 6.65
CA LYS A 77 11.16 -1.24 7.97
C LYS A 77 9.88 -1.93 8.42
N ILE A 78 10.02 -3.01 9.20
CA ILE A 78 8.90 -3.72 9.81
C ILE A 78 8.32 -2.84 10.92
N LEU A 79 7.20 -2.19 10.63
CA LEU A 79 6.45 -1.38 11.60
C LEU A 79 5.37 -2.24 12.23
N VAL A 80 5.55 -2.60 13.50
CA VAL A 80 4.51 -3.28 14.27
C VAL A 80 3.43 -2.26 14.64
N ARG A 81 2.22 -2.42 14.08
CA ARG A 81 1.08 -1.55 14.42
C ARG A 81 0.63 -1.84 15.86
N ARG A 82 0.98 -0.96 16.81
CA ARG A 82 0.42 -0.99 18.17
C ARG A 82 -1.11 -0.87 18.09
N GLY A 83 -1.82 -1.94 18.44
CA GLY A 83 -3.27 -1.94 18.66
C GLY A 83 -4.16 -2.57 17.59
N ALA A 84 -3.61 -3.22 16.55
CA ALA A 84 -4.42 -4.02 15.62
C ALA A 84 -3.80 -5.40 15.45
N ARG A 85 -4.63 -6.45 15.59
CA ARG A 85 -4.25 -7.84 15.31
C ARG A 85 -3.57 -7.93 13.94
N ALA A 86 -2.53 -8.74 13.89
CA ALA A 86 -1.43 -8.65 12.96
C ALA A 86 -1.87 -8.68 11.48
N ALA A 87 -1.64 -7.57 10.77
CA ALA A 87 -1.78 -7.48 9.33
C ALA A 87 -0.52 -8.00 8.64
N TRP A 88 -0.38 -9.32 8.49
CA TRP A 88 0.70 -9.90 7.70
C TRP A 88 0.30 -10.00 6.22
N PHE A 89 1.27 -9.66 5.38
CA PHE A 89 1.15 -9.51 3.94
C PHE A 89 0.67 -10.80 3.24
N VAL A 90 -0.42 -10.71 2.48
CA VAL A 90 -0.73 -11.61 1.35
C VAL A 90 -1.14 -10.75 0.16
N LEU A 91 -0.48 -11.00 -0.96
CA LEU A 91 -0.65 -10.34 -2.24
C LEU A 91 -1.79 -11.01 -3.02
N LEU A 92 -2.90 -10.30 -3.27
CA LEU A 92 -3.71 -10.44 -4.49
C LEU A 92 -4.76 -9.32 -4.54
N GLY A 93 -4.64 -8.48 -5.55
CA GLY A 93 -5.55 -7.38 -5.84
C GLY A 93 -5.02 -6.04 -5.35
N ALA A 94 -4.35 -5.29 -6.24
CA ALA A 94 -4.13 -3.87 -6.09
C ALA A 94 -5.48 -3.11 -6.21
N GLY A 95 -6.37 -3.30 -5.23
CA GLY A 95 -7.48 -2.41 -4.98
C GLY A 95 -6.96 -1.20 -4.23
N THR A 96 -6.19 -0.34 -4.89
CA THR A 96 -5.79 0.95 -4.33
C THR A 96 -7.05 1.79 -4.22
N GLY A 97 -7.71 1.74 -3.06
CA GLY A 97 -8.77 2.67 -2.72
C GLY A 97 -8.23 4.09 -2.84
N LEU A 98 -8.91 4.92 -3.63
CA LEU A 98 -8.83 6.36 -3.49
C LEU A 98 -9.18 6.66 -2.02
N VAL A 99 -8.24 7.27 -1.31
CA VAL A 99 -8.61 8.25 -0.29
C VAL A 99 -8.54 9.60 -0.97
#